data_AF-A0A7X6A9U2-F1
#
_entry.id   AF-A0A7X6A9U2-F1
#
_cell.length_a   1.000
_cell.length_b   1.000
_cell.length_c   1.000
_cell.angle_alpha   90.00
_cell.angle_beta   90.00
_cell.angle_gamma   90.00
#
_symmetry.space_group_name_H-M   'P 1'
#
loop_
_entity.id
_entity.type
_entity.pdbx_description
1 polymer ?
#
loop_
_entity_poly.entity_id
_entity_poly.type
_entity_poly.pdbx_seq_one_letter_code
_entity_poly.pdbx_strand_id
1 'polypeptide(L)'
;AGREKAPTVVIQSHLDMVCEKNKGVDLDFERDPIPTAIEDGWVVALGTTLGADNGIGVAAAMGAAVDPDVLHGPLELLFTVDEETGLTGAANLDPSIVTGRILLNLDTEEDGVLCVGCAGGADTHLSLPLEREPARPGARFRRLSVSGLRGGHSGINIHENRGNAI
;
A
#
# COMPACT_ATOMS: atom_id res chain seq x y z
N ALA A 1 29.99 -9.56 1.11
CA ALA A 1 30.48 -10.62 2.05
C ALA A 1 31.50 -10.01 3.02
N GLY A 2 31.56 -10.46 4.28
CA GLY A 2 32.52 -9.91 5.27
C GLY A 2 31.97 -9.63 6.67
N ARG A 3 30.69 -9.93 6.95
CA ARG A 3 30.08 -9.77 8.28
C ARG A 3 29.30 -11.01 8.71
N GLU A 4 29.85 -12.19 8.47
CA GLU A 4 29.19 -13.49 8.74
C GLU A 4 28.89 -13.72 10.22
N LYS A 5 29.61 -13.02 11.12
CA LYS A 5 29.38 -13.06 12.57
C LYS A 5 28.33 -12.07 13.06
N ALA A 6 27.83 -11.19 12.18
CA ALA A 6 26.75 -10.28 12.54
C ALA A 6 25.42 -11.04 12.69
N PRO A 7 24.48 -10.54 13.50
CA PRO A 7 23.14 -11.10 13.55
C PRO A 7 22.47 -11.10 12.17
N THR A 8 21.67 -12.13 11.89
CA THR A 8 20.80 -12.16 10.71
C THR A 8 19.77 -11.04 10.79
N VAL A 9 19.65 -10.26 9.72
CA VAL A 9 18.64 -9.22 9.55
C VAL A 9 17.61 -9.67 8.53
N VAL A 10 16.33 -9.57 8.89
CA VAL A 10 15.21 -9.77 7.98
C VAL A 10 14.86 -8.42 7.38
N ILE A 11 14.86 -8.31 6.05
CA ILE A 11 14.33 -7.14 5.34
C ILE A 11 12.96 -7.57 4.80
N GLN A 12 11.92 -6.83 5.19
CA GLN A 12 10.55 -7.15 4.81
C GLN A 12 9.90 -6.02 4.01
N SER A 13 9.21 -6.42 2.95
CA SER A 13 8.32 -5.61 2.11
C SER A 13 7.17 -6.49 1.61
N HIS A 14 6.15 -5.91 0.97
CA HIS A 14 5.08 -6.66 0.31
C HIS A 14 5.20 -6.59 -1.23
N LEU A 15 4.58 -7.55 -1.93
CA LEU A 15 4.71 -7.72 -3.39
C LEU A 15 3.55 -7.15 -4.21
N ASP A 16 2.39 -7.01 -3.57
CA ASP A 16 1.21 -6.43 -4.17
C ASP A 16 1.28 -4.90 -4.20
N MET A 17 0.37 -4.29 -4.94
CA MET A 17 0.19 -2.84 -4.99
C MET A 17 -1.28 -2.51 -5.12
N VAL A 18 -1.70 -1.34 -4.64
CA VAL A 18 -3.02 -0.83 -4.96
C VAL A 18 -3.17 -0.62 -6.48
N CYS A 19 -4.15 -1.27 -7.10
CA CYS A 19 -4.42 -1.19 -8.54
C CYS A 19 -5.47 -0.12 -8.87
N GLU A 20 -5.14 1.16 -8.69
CA GLU A 20 -6.04 2.28 -8.95
C GLU A 20 -5.61 3.07 -10.19
N LYS A 21 -6.59 3.50 -11.00
CA LYS A 21 -6.33 4.26 -12.24
C LYS A 21 -7.33 5.38 -12.48
N ASN A 22 -6.85 6.42 -13.16
CA ASN A 22 -7.67 7.55 -13.52
C ASN A 22 -8.79 7.16 -14.49
N LYS A 23 -9.91 7.87 -14.41
CA LYS A 23 -11.05 7.65 -15.31
C LYS A 23 -10.62 7.86 -16.77
N GLY A 24 -10.84 6.83 -17.60
CA GLY A 24 -10.52 6.86 -19.02
C GLY A 24 -9.14 6.28 -19.37
N VAL A 25 -8.37 5.82 -18.37
CA VAL A 25 -7.14 5.05 -18.60
C VAL A 25 -7.50 3.59 -18.87
N ASP A 26 -7.10 3.10 -20.04
CA ASP A 26 -7.20 1.70 -20.43
C ASP A 26 -5.87 1.01 -20.10
N LEU A 27 -5.87 0.25 -19.01
CA LEU A 27 -4.71 -0.43 -18.42
C LEU A 27 -5.24 -1.68 -17.73
N ASP A 28 -4.72 -2.85 -18.09
CA ASP A 28 -5.00 -4.12 -17.46
C ASP A 28 -3.84 -4.49 -16.51
N PHE A 29 -4.03 -4.33 -15.19
CA PHE A 29 -2.99 -4.59 -14.20
C PHE A 29 -2.51 -6.05 -14.17
N GLU A 30 -3.27 -7.01 -14.72
CA GLU A 30 -2.82 -8.40 -14.79
C GLU A 30 -1.83 -8.66 -15.94
N ARG A 31 -1.73 -7.73 -16.90
CA ARG A 31 -1.05 -7.98 -18.18
C ARG A 31 -0.11 -6.87 -18.60
N ASP A 32 -0.49 -5.63 -18.34
CA ASP A 32 0.21 -4.44 -18.79
C ASP A 32 1.21 -3.99 -17.73
N PRO A 33 2.42 -3.55 -18.14
CA PRO A 33 3.37 -2.95 -17.21
C PRO A 33 2.89 -1.56 -16.75
N ILE A 34 3.35 -1.13 -15.57
CA ILE A 34 3.09 0.23 -15.09
C ILE A 34 3.83 1.25 -15.96
N PRO A 35 3.13 2.18 -16.64
CA PRO A 35 3.77 3.20 -17.45
C PRO A 35 4.40 4.27 -16.56
N THR A 36 5.73 4.35 -16.55
CA THR A 36 6.47 5.28 -15.69
C THR A 36 7.11 6.42 -16.48
N ALA A 37 7.29 7.57 -15.83
CA ALA A 37 8.00 8.73 -16.34
C ALA A 37 8.80 9.41 -15.23
N ILE A 38 9.79 10.23 -15.62
CA ILE A 38 10.46 11.15 -14.71
C ILE A 38 9.93 12.54 -14.98
N GLU A 39 9.30 13.15 -13.99
CA GLU A 39 8.73 14.50 -14.05
C GLU A 39 9.27 15.32 -12.88
N ASP A 40 9.94 16.43 -13.17
CA ASP A 40 10.51 17.34 -12.17
C ASP A 40 11.36 16.66 -11.09
N GLY A 41 12.10 15.61 -11.48
CA GLY A 41 12.96 14.82 -10.58
C GLY A 41 12.25 13.71 -9.81
N TRP A 42 10.94 13.53 -10.02
CA TRP A 42 10.14 12.46 -9.44
C TRP A 42 9.90 11.34 -10.43
N VAL A 43 9.92 10.08 -9.96
CA VAL A 43 9.37 8.96 -10.73
C VAL A 43 7.87 8.93 -10.49
N VAL A 44 7.09 8.94 -11.56
CA VAL A 44 5.63 8.95 -11.53
C VAL A 44 5.06 7.88 -12.45
N ALA A 45 3.81 7.45 -12.19
CA ALA A 45 3.06 6.61 -13.10
C ALA A 45 2.01 7.41 -13.88
N LEU A 46 1.85 7.07 -15.16
CA LEU A 46 1.00 7.82 -16.09
C LEU A 46 -0.46 7.40 -15.96
N GLY A 47 -1.19 8.10 -15.11
CA GLY A 47 -2.65 7.94 -14.95
C GLY A 47 -3.07 6.73 -14.13
N THR A 48 -2.14 6.14 -13.37
CA THR A 48 -2.35 4.98 -12.51
C THR A 48 -1.48 5.10 -11.27
N THR A 49 -1.70 4.26 -10.26
CA THR A 49 -0.77 4.06 -9.14
C THR A 49 0.58 3.55 -9.61
N LEU A 50 1.64 3.99 -8.92
CA LEU A 50 3.02 3.67 -9.27
C LEU A 50 3.51 2.34 -8.69
N GLY A 51 2.95 1.91 -7.55
CA GLY A 51 3.48 0.77 -6.79
C GLY A 51 4.83 1.09 -6.14
N ALA A 52 5.09 2.36 -5.82
CA ALA A 52 6.28 2.75 -5.07
C ALA A 52 6.23 2.21 -3.64
N ASP A 53 5.04 2.25 -3.04
CA ASP A 53 4.68 1.49 -1.85
C ASP A 53 4.27 0.06 -2.26
N ASN A 54 5.01 -0.99 -1.89
CA ASN A 54 6.40 -0.97 -1.42
C ASN A 54 7.40 -1.55 -2.43
N GLY A 55 7.17 -1.30 -3.72
CA GLY A 55 8.10 -1.70 -4.77
C GLY A 55 9.51 -1.15 -4.59
N ILE A 56 9.66 0.05 -3.98
CA ILE A 56 10.99 0.62 -3.70
C ILE A 56 11.72 -0.18 -2.61
N GLY A 57 11.03 -0.61 -1.54
CA GLY A 57 11.62 -1.45 -0.50
C GLY A 57 11.99 -2.84 -1.02
N VAL A 58 11.14 -3.45 -1.86
CA VAL A 58 11.49 -4.71 -2.55
C VAL A 58 12.76 -4.53 -3.40
N ALA A 59 12.83 -3.47 -4.20
CA ALA A 59 13.99 -3.18 -5.04
C ALA A 59 15.26 -2.92 -4.21
N ALA A 60 15.15 -2.19 -3.09
CA ALA A 60 16.27 -1.92 -2.18
C ALA A 60 16.77 -3.20 -1.50
N ALA A 61 15.85 -4.06 -1.04
CA ALA A 61 16.16 -5.35 -0.43
C ALA A 61 16.91 -6.27 -1.41
N MET A 62 16.43 -6.35 -2.66
CA MET A 62 17.10 -7.10 -3.71
C MET A 62 18.46 -6.50 -4.05
N GLY A 63 18.54 -5.17 -4.19
CA GLY A 63 19.79 -4.44 -4.45
C GLY A 63 20.85 -4.75 -3.40
N ALA A 64 20.50 -4.69 -2.12
CA ALA A 64 21.40 -5.02 -1.01
C ALA A 64 21.91 -6.47 -1.06
N ALA A 65 21.14 -7.41 -1.62
CA ALA A 65 21.53 -8.81 -1.71
C ALA A 65 22.39 -9.14 -2.94
N VAL A 66 22.22 -8.40 -4.05
CA VAL A 66 22.92 -8.68 -5.32
C VAL A 66 24.14 -7.79 -5.57
N ASP A 67 24.20 -6.61 -4.93
CA ASP A 67 25.32 -5.68 -5.08
C ASP A 67 26.55 -6.14 -4.27
N PRO A 68 27.67 -6.50 -4.92
CA PRO A 68 28.87 -6.97 -4.24
C PRO A 68 29.56 -5.88 -3.40
N ASP A 69 29.30 -4.60 -3.66
CA ASP A 69 29.89 -3.47 -2.94
C ASP A 69 29.18 -3.19 -1.62
N VAL A 70 27.97 -3.75 -1.43
CA VAL A 70 27.21 -3.62 -0.16
C VAL A 70 27.76 -4.60 0.88
N LEU A 71 28.26 -4.04 1.99
CA LEU A 71 28.77 -4.81 3.12
C LEU A 71 27.65 -5.12 4.13
N HIS A 72 27.13 -6.35 4.07
CA HIS A 72 26.08 -6.84 4.97
C HIS A 72 26.47 -8.16 5.66
N GLY A 73 25.77 -8.48 6.75
CA GLY A 73 25.78 -9.81 7.39
C GLY A 73 24.81 -10.76 6.69
N PRO A 74 24.41 -11.88 7.32
CA PRO A 74 23.34 -12.72 6.78
C PRO A 74 22.04 -11.92 6.62
N LEU A 75 21.42 -11.99 5.43
CA LEU A 75 20.14 -11.36 5.12
C LEU A 75 19.08 -12.43 4.86
N GLU A 76 17.89 -12.22 5.40
CA GLU A 76 16.66 -12.91 5.01
C GLU A 76 15.75 -11.88 4.33
N LEU A 77 15.34 -12.13 3.08
CA LEU A 77 14.41 -11.25 2.39
C LEU A 77 13.02 -11.87 2.48
N LEU A 78 12.12 -11.23 3.23
CA LEU A 78 10.75 -11.67 3.43
C LEU A 78 9.82 -10.81 2.59
N PHE A 79 9.19 -11.40 1.59
CA PHE A 79 8.22 -10.70 0.75
C PHE A 79 6.82 -11.24 1.00
N THR A 80 5.98 -10.45 1.65
CA THR A 80 4.59 -10.80 1.95
C THR A 80 3.69 -10.51 0.75
N VAL A 81 2.56 -11.20 0.71
CA VAL A 81 1.52 -10.97 -0.29
C VAL A 81 0.28 -10.39 0.37
N ASP A 82 -0.48 -9.61 -0.39
CA ASP A 82 -1.82 -9.15 -0.03
C ASP A 82 -1.82 -8.29 1.23
N GLU A 83 -0.97 -7.28 1.25
CA GLU A 83 -0.93 -6.24 2.29
C GLU A 83 -2.17 -5.35 2.16
N GLU A 84 -2.43 -4.88 0.93
CA GLU A 84 -3.28 -3.73 0.61
C GLU A 84 -4.78 -4.01 0.80
N THR A 85 -5.16 -5.29 0.84
CA THR A 85 -6.58 -5.66 1.02
C THR A 85 -6.88 -6.32 2.36
N GLY A 86 -5.94 -7.06 2.95
CA GLY A 86 -6.27 -7.86 4.13
C GLY A 86 -5.10 -8.36 4.97
N LEU A 87 -3.86 -7.99 4.66
CA LEU A 87 -2.65 -8.45 5.35
C LEU A 87 -2.55 -9.99 5.42
N THR A 88 -3.09 -10.73 4.44
CA THR A 88 -3.28 -12.17 4.59
C THR A 88 -1.96 -12.94 4.60
N GLY A 89 -0.96 -12.49 3.85
CA GLY A 89 0.39 -13.07 3.87
C GLY A 89 1.07 -12.89 5.23
N ALA A 90 0.93 -11.71 5.84
CA ALA A 90 1.48 -11.46 7.17
C ALA A 90 0.76 -12.26 8.27
N ALA A 91 -0.57 -12.33 8.21
CA ALA A 91 -1.38 -13.05 9.19
C ALA A 91 -1.15 -14.57 9.18
N ASN A 92 -0.79 -15.15 8.03
CA ASN A 92 -0.61 -16.59 7.84
C ASN A 92 0.87 -17.00 7.69
N LEU A 93 1.81 -16.12 8.02
CA LEU A 93 3.24 -16.40 7.91
C LEU A 93 3.63 -17.62 8.76
N ASP A 94 4.25 -18.62 8.15
CA ASP A 94 4.86 -19.73 8.89
C ASP A 94 6.12 -19.21 9.59
N PRO A 95 6.15 -19.16 10.95
CA PRO A 95 7.28 -18.61 11.67
C PRO A 95 8.56 -19.43 11.53
N SER A 96 8.49 -20.68 11.04
CA SER A 96 9.66 -21.54 10.89
C SER A 96 10.58 -21.13 9.74
N ILE A 97 10.11 -20.29 8.81
CA ILE A 97 10.89 -19.86 7.65
C ILE A 97 11.76 -18.62 7.93
N VAL A 98 11.55 -17.95 9.07
CA VAL A 98 12.28 -16.74 9.47
C VAL A 98 13.13 -17.05 10.69
N THR A 99 14.45 -16.90 10.57
CA THR A 99 15.38 -17.16 11.69
C THR A 99 15.95 -15.88 12.29
N GLY A 100 15.91 -14.78 11.54
CA GLY A 100 16.34 -13.47 12.01
C GLY A 100 15.53 -12.97 13.21
N ARG A 101 16.19 -12.19 14.06
CA ARG A 101 15.59 -11.57 15.26
C ARG A 101 15.45 -10.05 15.16
N ILE A 102 15.98 -9.48 14.08
CA ILE A 102 15.90 -8.07 13.74
C ILE A 102 15.18 -8.00 12.41
N LEU A 103 14.05 -7.30 12.37
CA LEU A 103 13.27 -7.06 11.17
C LEU A 103 13.31 -5.58 10.83
N LEU A 104 13.64 -5.29 9.58
CA LEU A 104 13.53 -3.97 8.97
C LEU A 104 12.39 -4.05 7.95
N ASN A 105 11.25 -3.48 8.32
CA ASN A 105 10.14 -3.25 7.40
C ASN A 105 10.46 -1.97 6.62
N LEU A 106 10.36 -2.01 5.29
CA LEU A 106 10.67 -0.87 4.42
C LEU A 106 9.43 -0.13 3.93
N ASP A 107 8.33 -0.21 4.67
CA ASP A 107 6.96 0.23 4.30
C ASP A 107 6.62 1.62 4.85
N THR A 108 7.63 2.35 5.32
CA THR A 108 7.47 3.73 5.76
C THR A 108 7.74 4.65 4.59
N GLU A 109 6.79 5.53 4.29
CA GLU A 109 6.83 6.39 3.10
C GLU A 109 7.48 7.76 3.31
N GLU A 110 7.94 8.09 4.52
CA GLU A 110 8.53 9.39 4.85
C GLU A 110 10.04 9.27 5.12
N ASP A 111 10.84 10.08 4.43
CA ASP A 111 12.30 10.07 4.59
C ASP A 111 12.73 10.57 5.97
N GLY A 112 13.77 9.95 6.53
CA GLY A 112 14.29 10.27 7.86
C GLY A 112 13.35 9.90 9.02
N VAL A 113 12.24 9.21 8.76
CA VAL A 113 11.31 8.76 9.79
C VAL A 113 11.48 7.27 10.05
N LEU A 114 11.52 6.91 11.34
CA LEU A 114 11.50 5.51 11.78
C LEU A 114 10.19 5.22 12.48
N CYS A 115 9.37 4.37 11.86
CA CYS A 115 8.14 3.87 12.47
C CYS A 115 8.46 2.76 13.49
N VAL A 116 7.99 2.92 14.73
CA VAL A 116 8.18 1.93 15.82
C VAL A 116 6.86 1.37 16.35
N GLY A 117 5.74 1.73 15.72
CA GLY A 117 4.42 1.27 16.07
C GLY A 117 3.35 1.82 15.14
N CYS A 118 2.28 1.05 14.96
CA CYS A 118 1.14 1.40 14.10
C CYS A 118 -0.18 1.14 14.83
N ALA A 119 -1.28 1.64 14.25
CA ALA A 119 -2.63 1.31 14.71
C ALA A 119 -3.06 -0.05 14.14
N GLY A 120 -3.92 -0.77 14.86
CA GLY A 120 -4.64 -1.91 14.30
C GLY A 120 -5.85 -1.46 13.46
N GLY A 121 -6.42 -2.37 12.68
CA GLY A 121 -7.61 -2.12 11.85
C GLY A 121 -8.72 -3.15 12.08
N ALA A 122 -9.97 -2.76 11.81
CA ALA A 122 -11.12 -3.64 11.79
C ALA A 122 -12.24 -3.05 10.95
N ASP A 123 -12.90 -3.88 10.14
CA ASP A 123 -14.04 -3.47 9.34
C ASP A 123 -15.36 -3.57 10.10
N THR A 124 -16.26 -2.63 9.84
CA THR A 124 -17.63 -2.64 10.35
C THR A 124 -18.61 -2.42 9.21
N HIS A 125 -19.54 -3.36 9.03
CA HIS A 125 -20.57 -3.29 8.00
C HIS A 125 -21.96 -3.05 8.61
N LEU A 126 -22.67 -2.04 8.10
CA LEU A 126 -24.06 -1.73 8.48
C LEU A 126 -25.00 -1.97 7.29
N SER A 127 -25.97 -2.86 7.47
CA SER A 127 -27.01 -3.14 6.49
C SER A 127 -28.37 -2.69 7.01
N LEU A 128 -29.04 -1.81 6.26
CA LEU A 128 -30.36 -1.28 6.61
C LEU A 128 -31.43 -1.83 5.64
N PRO A 129 -32.53 -2.44 6.12
CA PRO A 129 -33.62 -2.87 5.25
C PRO A 129 -34.31 -1.64 4.64
N LEU A 130 -34.66 -1.72 3.36
CA LEU A 130 -35.30 -0.64 2.61
C LEU A 130 -36.59 -1.14 1.96
N GLU A 131 -37.72 -0.58 2.36
CA GLU A 131 -38.99 -0.72 1.66
C GLU A 131 -39.14 0.42 0.64
N ARG A 132 -39.59 0.10 -0.58
CA ARG A 132 -39.78 1.06 -1.66
C ARG A 132 -41.24 1.11 -2.07
N GLU A 133 -41.74 2.30 -2.35
CA GLU A 133 -43.09 2.53 -2.89
C GLU A 133 -43.05 3.29 -4.22
N PRO A 134 -44.10 3.19 -5.06
CA PRO A 134 -44.21 3.99 -6.26
C PRO A 134 -44.18 5.49 -5.94
N ALA A 135 -43.44 6.26 -6.74
CA ALA A 135 -43.45 7.71 -6.62
C ALA A 135 -44.85 8.29 -6.94
N ARG A 136 -45.21 9.38 -6.24
CA ARG A 136 -46.49 10.07 -6.44
C ARG A 136 -46.61 10.60 -7.89
N PRO A 137 -47.80 10.54 -8.52
CA PRO A 137 -48.02 11.14 -9.83
C PRO A 137 -47.58 12.61 -9.86
N GLY A 138 -46.83 13.01 -10.89
CA GLY A 138 -46.31 14.38 -11.03
C GLY A 138 -45.04 14.68 -10.22
N ALA A 139 -44.47 13.71 -9.50
CA ALA A 139 -43.20 13.90 -8.81
C ALA A 139 -42.06 14.27 -9.78
N ARG A 140 -41.16 15.15 -9.32
CA ARG A 140 -39.94 15.50 -10.05
C ARG A 140 -38.72 14.99 -9.30
N PHE A 141 -37.91 14.21 -9.99
CA PHE A 141 -36.66 13.69 -9.44
C PHE A 141 -35.52 14.67 -9.69
N ARG A 142 -34.63 14.77 -8.70
CA ARG A 142 -33.38 15.54 -8.77
C ARG A 142 -32.27 14.68 -8.18
N ARG A 143 -31.08 14.78 -8.75
CA ARG A 143 -29.86 14.23 -8.16
C ARG A 143 -29.14 15.37 -7.45
N LEU A 144 -28.91 15.20 -6.16
CA LEU A 144 -27.99 16.05 -5.41
C LEU A 144 -26.63 15.33 -5.41
N SER A 145 -25.57 16.09 -5.64
CA SER A 145 -24.20 15.58 -5.62
C SER A 145 -23.31 16.56 -4.87
N VAL A 146 -22.53 16.04 -3.93
CA VAL A 146 -21.47 16.77 -3.25
C VAL A 146 -20.15 16.21 -3.77
N SER A 147 -19.25 17.10 -4.22
CA SER A 147 -17.94 16.73 -4.80
C SER A 147 -16.95 17.87 -4.61
N GLY A 148 -15.67 17.63 -4.90
CA GLY A 148 -14.61 18.63 -4.73
C GLY A 148 -14.08 18.75 -3.29
N LEU A 149 -14.45 17.83 -2.40
CA LEU A 149 -13.78 17.69 -1.11
C LEU A 149 -12.36 17.17 -1.31
N ARG A 150 -11.48 17.49 -0.36
CA ARG A 150 -10.05 17.17 -0.44
C ARG A 150 -9.74 15.67 -0.45
N GLY A 151 -10.60 14.82 0.12
CA GLY A 151 -10.33 13.39 0.31
C GLY A 151 -9.12 13.14 1.21
N GLY A 152 -8.56 11.93 1.19
CA GLY A 152 -7.36 11.56 1.94
C GLY A 152 -7.41 10.13 2.48
N HIS A 153 -6.27 9.67 3.00
CA HIS A 153 -6.16 8.39 3.67
C HIS A 153 -6.86 8.44 5.03
N SER A 154 -7.76 7.48 5.30
CA SER A 154 -8.65 7.48 6.47
C SER A 154 -7.92 7.28 7.82
N GLY A 155 -6.73 6.69 7.82
CA GLY A 155 -5.82 6.63 8.99
C GLY A 155 -4.96 7.89 9.11
N ILE A 156 -3.96 8.04 8.22
CA ILE A 156 -2.99 9.15 8.23
C ILE A 156 -3.66 10.53 8.33
N ASN A 157 -4.68 10.84 7.52
CA ASN A 157 -5.27 12.18 7.47
C ASN A 157 -6.46 12.40 8.42
N ILE A 158 -6.82 11.44 9.28
CA ILE A 158 -8.03 11.56 10.13
C ILE A 158 -7.98 12.75 11.09
N HIS A 159 -6.77 13.08 11.55
CA HIS A 159 -6.51 14.16 12.50
C HIS A 159 -6.67 15.55 11.87
N GLU A 160 -6.72 15.65 10.54
CA GLU A 160 -6.77 16.93 9.82
C GLU A 160 -8.18 17.53 9.73
N ASN A 161 -9.20 16.87 10.25
CA ASN A 161 -10.60 17.33 10.22
C ASN A 161 -11.11 17.64 8.80
N ARG A 162 -10.73 16.81 7.82
CA ARG A 162 -11.25 16.89 6.44
C ARG A 162 -12.72 16.47 6.42
N GLY A 163 -13.53 17.08 5.55
CA GLY A 163 -14.94 16.69 5.39
C GLY A 163 -15.10 15.30 4.78
N ASN A 164 -16.13 14.56 5.22
CA ASN A 164 -16.59 13.34 4.59
C ASN A 164 -17.82 13.65 3.73
N ALA A 165 -17.89 13.13 2.51
CA ALA A 165 -18.96 13.44 1.55
C ALA A 165 -20.24 12.59 1.72
N ILE A 166 -20.19 11.56 2.58
CA ILE A 166 -21.33 10.71 2.97
C ILE A 166 -22.22 11.46 3.96
#